data_AF-A0A8J4QI60-F1
#
_entry.id   AF-A0A8J4QI60-F1
#
_cell.length_a   1.000
_cell.length_b   1.000
_cell.length_c   1.000
_cell.angle_alpha   90.00
_cell.angle_beta   90.00
_cell.angle_gamma   90.00
#
_symmetry.space_group_name_H-M   'P 1'
#
loop_
_entity.id
_entity.type
_entity.pdbx_description
1 polymer ?
#
loop_
_entity_poly.entity_id
_entity_poly.type
_entity_poly.pdbx_seq_one_letter_code
_entity_poly.pdbx_strand_id
1 'polypeptide(L)' 'DLMKEGSTVILRNAKIDMFKGSMRLAVDKWGRVEVTEPADFTVKEDNNLSLIEYELVNVVEE' A
#
# COMPACT_ATOMS: atom_id res chain seq x y z
N ASP A 1 -14.06 0.97 11.56
CA ASP A 1 -14.67 0.42 10.35
C ASP A 1 -14.56 1.44 9.21
N LEU A 2 -13.34 1.66 8.70
CA LEU A 2 -13.02 2.76 7.74
C LEU A 2 -12.79 2.26 6.31
N MET A 3 -12.28 1.03 6.16
CA MET A 3 -11.98 0.42 4.86
C MET A 3 -13.20 -0.31 4.33
N LYS A 4 -14.15 0.43 3.75
CA LYS A 4 -15.37 -0.14 3.16
C LYS A 4 -15.25 -0.18 1.65
N GLU A 5 -15.88 -1.16 1.02
CA GLU A 5 -15.98 -1.23 -0.44
C GLU A 5 -16.57 0.07 -1.00
N GLY A 6 -15.98 0.59 -2.08
CA GLY A 6 -16.37 1.85 -2.72
C GLY A 6 -15.97 3.13 -1.98
N SER A 7 -15.42 3.05 -0.76
CA SER A 7 -14.91 4.24 -0.06
C SER A 7 -13.56 4.68 -0.61
N THR A 8 -13.34 6.00 -0.67
CA THR A 8 -12.01 6.57 -0.97
C THR A 8 -11.36 7.03 0.34
N VAL A 9 -10.11 6.63 0.54
CA VAL A 9 -9.34 6.96 1.75
C VAL A 9 -7.93 7.45 1.41
N ILE A 10 -7.41 8.32 2.26
CA ILE A 10 -6.01 8.74 2.26
C ILE A 10 -5.31 8.06 3.44
N LEU A 11 -4.23 7.35 3.15
CA LEU A 11 -3.36 6.74 4.17
C LEU A 11 -2.14 7.64 4.38
N ARG A 12 -2.03 8.26 5.56
CA ARG A 12 -0.89 9.12 5.92
C ARG A 12 0.10 8.38 6.77
N ASN A 13 1.39 8.60 6.48
CA ASN A 13 2.51 7.94 7.16
C ASN A 13 2.36 6.41 7.15
N ALA A 14 1.85 5.89 6.03
CA ALA A 14 1.82 4.47 5.74
C ALA A 14 3.21 3.98 5.38
N LYS A 15 3.44 2.68 5.54
CA LYS A 15 4.69 2.02 5.18
C LYS A 15 4.43 0.85 4.24
N ILE A 16 5.45 0.48 3.49
CA ILE A 16 5.48 -0.79 2.79
C ILE A 16 6.06 -1.82 3.74
N ASP A 17 5.35 -2.94 3.88
CA ASP A 17 5.79 -4.11 4.62
C ASP A 17 6.07 -5.25 3.64
N MET A 18 7.24 -5.88 3.77
CA MET A 18 7.63 -7.01 2.95
C MET A 18 7.13 -8.30 3.61
N PHE A 19 6.17 -8.96 2.99
CA PHE A 19 5.61 -10.20 3.50
C PHE A 19 5.81 -11.33 2.48
N LYS A 20 6.67 -12.29 2.83
CA LYS A 20 6.98 -13.47 2.02
C LYS A 20 7.36 -13.14 0.56
N GLY A 21 8.20 -12.12 0.37
CA GLY A 21 8.64 -11.67 -0.95
C GLY A 21 7.71 -10.69 -1.65
N SER A 22 6.49 -10.46 -1.15
CA SER A 22 5.55 -9.49 -1.75
C SER A 22 5.38 -8.24 -0.90
N MET A 23 5.22 -7.10 -1.55
CA MET A 23 4.95 -5.82 -0.87
C MET A 23 3.49 -5.73 -0.41
N ARG A 24 3.27 -5.14 0.76
CA ARG A 24 1.95 -4.76 1.26
C ARG A 24 1.97 -3.35 1.82
N LEU A 25 0.93 -2.56 1.56
CA LEU A 25 0.75 -1.25 2.17
C LEU A 25 0.08 -1.40 3.54
N ALA A 26 0.68 -0.83 4.58
CA ALA A 26 0.17 -0.92 5.94
C ALA A 26 0.25 0.44 6.66
N VAL A 27 -0.66 0.66 7.60
CA VAL A 27 -0.66 1.83 8.50
C VAL A 27 -0.43 1.30 9.91
N ASP A 28 0.61 1.79 10.58
CA ASP A 28 0.89 1.41 11.97
C ASP A 28 0.40 2.48 12.97
N LYS A 29 0.77 2.33 14.24
CA LYS A 29 0.32 3.21 15.34
C LYS A 29 0.66 4.69 15.15
N TRP A 30 1.59 5.03 14.27
CA TRP A 30 1.98 6.42 14.00
C TRP A 30 1.36 6.98 12.72
N GLY A 31 0.67 6.15 11.93
CA GLY A 31 -0.04 6.56 10.73
C GLY A 31 -1.52 6.83 10.96
N ARG A 32 -2.19 7.33 9.91
CA ARG A 32 -3.61 7.69 9.95
C ARG A 32 -4.33 7.24 8.69
N VAL A 33 -5.61 6.91 8.84
CA VAL A 33 -6.55 6.64 7.75
C VAL A 33 -7.60 7.73 7.76
N GLU A 34 -7.70 8.49 6.67
CA GLU A 34 -8.64 9.59 6.50
C GLU A 34 -9.63 9.23 5.39
N VAL A 35 -10.92 9.26 5.68
CA VAL A 35 -11.95 9.13 4.64
C VAL A 35 -12.02 10.45 3.88
N THR A 36 -12.14 10.37 2.56
CA THR A 36 -12.20 11.54 1.68
C THR A 36 -13.37 11.42 0.70
N GLU A 37 -13.61 12.50 -0.03
CA GLU A 37 -14.51 12.52 -1.19
C GLU A 37 -14.06 11.48 -2.24
N PRO A 38 -14.97 11.04 -3.13
CA PRO A 38 -14.65 10.09 -4.19
C PRO A 38 -13.45 10.53 -5.02
N ALA A 39 -12.56 9.59 -5.32
CA ALA A 39 -11.43 9.83 -6.21
C ALA A 39 -11.91 10.29 -7.60
N ASP A 40 -11.18 11.24 -8.19
CA ASP A 40 -11.37 11.72 -9.56
C ASP A 40 -10.65 10.85 -10.60
N PHE A 41 -10.08 9.72 -10.16
CA PHE A 41 -9.34 8.78 -10.98
C PHE A 41 -9.92 7.36 -10.91
N THR A 42 -9.75 6.61 -11.99
CA THR A 42 -10.07 5.19 -12.04
C THR A 42 -8.88 4.37 -11.52
N VAL A 43 -9.14 3.44 -10.59
CA VAL A 43 -8.12 2.52 -10.09
C VAL A 43 -7.72 1.54 -11.20
N LYS A 44 -6.41 1.35 -11.37
CA LYS A 44 -5.84 0.38 -12.31
C LYS A 44 -5.79 -1.01 -11.68
N GLU A 45 -6.90 -1.74 -11.72
CA GLU A 45 -7.07 -3.03 -11.02
C GLU A 45 -6.18 -4.17 -11.57
N ASP A 46 -5.71 -4.07 -12.81
CA ASP A 46 -4.80 -5.03 -13.43
C ASP A 46 -3.34 -4.90 -12.96
N ASN A 47 -2.99 -3.83 -12.25
CA ASN A 47 -1.63 -3.56 -11.78
C ASN A 47 -1.48 -3.76 -10.26
N ASN A 48 -1.67 -5.00 -9.79
CA ASN A 48 -1.59 -5.32 -8.38
C ASN A 48 -0.15 -5.64 -7.92
N LEU A 49 0.52 -4.66 -7.32
CA LEU A 49 1.88 -4.81 -6.79
C LEU A 49 2.01 -5.83 -5.65
N SER A 50 0.91 -6.17 -4.98
CA SER A 50 0.92 -7.18 -3.89
C SER A 50 0.98 -8.61 -4.42
N LEU A 51 0.75 -8.83 -5.71
CA LEU A 51 0.90 -10.13 -6.38
C LEU A 51 2.29 -10.30 -7.00
N ILE A 52 3.13 -9.26 -6.98
CA ILE A 52 4.49 -9.31 -7.50
C ILE A 52 5.40 -9.79 -6.37
N GLU A 53 6.25 -10.78 -6.69
CA GLU A 53 7.31 -11.25 -5.82
C GLU A 53 8.62 -10.52 -6.15
N TYR A 54 9.31 -10.08 -5.10
CA TYR A 54 10.58 -9.40 -5.17
C TYR A 54 11.63 -10.22 -4.42
N GLU A 55 12.82 -10.25 -4.99
CA GLU A 55 14.00 -10.80 -4.36
C GLU A 55 14.77 -9.70 -3.63
N LEU A 56 15.22 -9.98 -2.40
CA LEU A 56 16.09 -9.08 -1.67
C LEU A 56 17.49 -9.12 -2.29
N VAL A 57 17.85 -8.05 -2.98
CA VAL A 57 19.20 -7.88 -3.54
C VAL A 57 20.04 -7.07 -2.56
N ASN A 58 21.08 -7.70 -2.00
CA ASN A 58 22.07 -7.01 -1.19
C ASN A 58 23.09 -6.35 -2.11
N VAL A 59 23.18 -5.02 -2.04
CA VAL A 59 24.24 -4.29 -2.76
C VAL A 59 25.49 -4.37 -1.90
N VAL A 60 26.55 -5.00 -2.42
CA VAL A 60 27.87 -4.99 -1.78
C VAL A 60 28.54 -3.68 -2.19
N GLU A 61 28.85 -2.81 -1.24
CA GLU A 61 29.64 -1.61 -1.50
C GLU A 61 31.09 -2.04 -1.82
N GLU A 62 31.65 -1.59 -2.95
CA GLU A 62 33.08 -1.75 -3.30
C GLU A 62 33.99 -0.81 -2.50
#